data_AF-A0A1D1ZDZ2-F1
#
_entry.id   AF-A0A1D1ZDZ2-F1
#
_cell.length_a   1.000
_cell.length_b   1.000
_cell.length_c   1.000
_cell.angle_alpha   90.00
_cell.angle_beta   90.00
_cell.angle_gamma   90.00
#
_symmetry.space_group_name_H-M   'P 1'
#
loop_
_entity.id
_entity.type
_entity.pdbx_description
1 polymer ?
#
loop_
_entity_poly.entity_id
_entity_poly.type
_entity_poly.pdbx_seq_one_letter_code
_entity_poly.pdbx_strand_id
1 'polypeptide(L)'
;GDLTSFLLISLVRAGAFGSLPELSPSTCTLCLCPLLVAVAMIAGAFYEPHPKKRPLGEDAYFISTGDGVIGVADGVGAWGLGEEGIDAGKFARELMCRSESLVGRWPCGITDPMKILERALSETTAKGTATACIIALKGKWLHAAVVGDSGFAVVREDEMIYRSPQQQKRFNRPTSWGEPARATPYSTH
;
A
#
# COMPACT_ATOMS: atom_id res chain seq x y z
N GLY A 1 -21.92 6.65 -6.64
CA GLY A 1 -20.66 7.16 -7.20
C GLY A 1 -19.91 7.71 -6.02
N ASP A 2 -19.31 6.80 -5.25
CA ASP A 2 -18.60 7.17 -4.03
C ASP A 2 -17.19 7.60 -4.44
N LEU A 3 -16.81 8.80 -4.00
CA LEU A 3 -15.47 9.33 -4.17
C LEU A 3 -14.55 8.49 -3.30
N THR A 4 -14.02 7.42 -3.90
CA THR A 4 -13.03 6.51 -3.32
C THR A 4 -11.81 7.29 -2.84
N SER A 5 -11.28 6.94 -1.67
CA SER A 5 -10.06 7.51 -1.13
C SER A 5 -8.94 7.56 -2.17
N PHE A 6 -8.42 8.76 -2.45
CA PHE A 6 -7.30 8.95 -3.37
C PHE A 6 -6.01 9.07 -2.57
N LEU A 7 -5.07 8.16 -2.80
CA LEU A 7 -3.69 8.30 -2.30
C LEU A 7 -2.83 8.96 -3.39
N LEU A 8 -2.28 10.14 -3.07
CA LEU A 8 -1.36 10.83 -3.98
C LEU A 8 0.08 10.42 -3.66
N ILE A 9 0.73 9.76 -4.62
CA ILE A 9 2.11 9.26 -4.48
C ILE A 9 3.03 10.17 -5.28
N SER A 10 4.04 10.76 -4.64
CA SER A 10 5.07 11.56 -5.32
C SER A 10 6.45 10.94 -5.10
N LEU A 11 6.94 10.20 -6.10
CA LEU A 11 8.30 9.65 -6.04
C LEU A 11 9.31 10.78 -6.32
N VAL A 12 10.22 11.02 -5.37
CA VAL A 12 11.27 12.03 -5.53
C VAL A 12 12.61 11.33 -5.69
N ARG A 13 13.35 11.72 -6.71
CA ARG A 13 14.74 11.28 -6.90
C ARG A 13 15.58 11.98 -5.84
N ALA A 14 16.12 11.22 -4.87
CA ALA A 14 17.07 11.78 -3.93
C ALA A 14 18.40 12.02 -4.68
N GLY A 15 18.70 13.29 -4.96
CA GLY A 15 20.06 13.69 -5.34
C GLY A 15 20.98 13.54 -4.13
N ALA A 16 22.22 13.09 -4.35
CA ALA A 16 23.21 12.95 -3.28
C ALA A 16 23.39 14.30 -2.56
N PHE A 17 22.97 14.38 -1.30
CA PHE A 17 23.12 15.56 -0.47
C PHE A 17 24.24 15.31 0.54
N GLY A 18 25.28 16.15 0.51
CA GLY A 18 26.24 16.30 1.61
C GLY A 18 27.61 15.68 1.38
N SER A 19 28.61 16.54 1.42
CA SER A 19 30.06 16.33 1.33
C SER A 19 30.62 15.19 2.19
N LEU A 20 31.56 14.44 1.60
CA LEU A 20 32.41 13.46 2.29
C LEU A 20 33.14 14.12 3.49
N PRO A 21 33.22 13.46 4.65
CA PRO A 21 34.13 13.90 5.72
C PRO A 21 35.59 13.73 5.26
N GLU A 22 36.45 14.71 5.56
CA GLU A 22 37.90 14.57 5.40
C GLU A 22 38.39 13.38 6.24
N LEU A 23 39.00 12.41 5.56
CA LEU A 23 39.56 11.20 6.17
C LEU A 23 41.00 11.42 6.60
N SER A 24 41.31 11.00 7.83
CA SER A 24 42.68 10.89 8.32
C SER A 24 43.41 9.71 7.64
N PRO A 25 44.74 9.79 7.45
CA PRO A 25 45.49 8.81 6.68
C PRO A 25 45.88 7.60 7.54
N SER A 26 44.95 6.66 7.74
CA SER A 26 45.32 5.29 8.09
C SER A 26 44.19 4.32 7.73
N THR A 27 44.31 3.70 6.55
CA THR A 27 43.60 2.49 6.09
C THR A 27 42.09 2.44 6.36
N CYS A 28 41.33 3.07 5.46
CA CYS A 28 39.93 2.71 5.22
C CYS A 28 39.80 2.41 3.72
N THR A 29 39.56 1.15 3.37
CA THR A 29 39.16 0.77 2.02
C THR A 29 37.78 1.36 1.76
N LEU A 30 37.73 2.60 1.30
CA LEU A 30 36.53 3.21 0.75
C LEU A 30 36.19 2.45 -0.53
N CYS A 31 35.24 1.52 -0.42
CA CYS A 31 34.51 1.06 -1.58
C CYS A 31 33.77 2.29 -2.14
N LEU A 32 34.34 2.92 -3.15
CA LEU A 32 33.65 3.88 -4.02
C LEU A 32 32.57 3.09 -4.77
N CYS A 33 31.47 2.77 -4.07
CA CYS A 33 30.24 2.34 -4.72
C CYS A 33 29.89 3.42 -5.75
N PRO A 34 29.66 3.07 -7.03
CA PRO A 34 29.30 4.05 -8.02
C PRO A 34 28.07 4.81 -7.51
N LEU A 35 28.19 6.15 -7.51
CA LEU A 35 27.20 7.15 -7.12
C LEU A 35 25.76 6.59 -7.18
N LEU A 36 25.29 6.02 -6.06
CA LEU A 36 24.03 5.32 -6.04
C LEU A 36 22.93 6.38 -6.07
N VAL A 37 22.35 6.61 -7.24
CA VAL A 37 21.12 7.39 -7.35
C VAL A 37 20.03 6.60 -6.64
N ALA A 38 19.80 6.93 -5.37
CA ALA A 38 18.71 6.38 -4.59
C ALA A 38 17.41 7.09 -5.00
N VAL A 39 16.38 6.30 -5.27
CA VAL A 39 15.02 6.83 -5.40
C VAL A 39 14.38 6.70 -4.03
N ALA A 40 13.77 7.78 -3.56
CA ALA A 40 13.05 7.80 -2.29
C ALA A 40 11.55 8.01 -2.56
N MET A 41 10.71 7.41 -1.71
CA MET A 41 9.27 7.64 -1.75
C MET A 41 8.93 8.81 -0.83
N ILE A 42 8.27 9.84 -1.38
CA ILE A 42 7.56 10.83 -0.60
C ILE A 42 6.06 10.56 -0.79
N ALA A 43 5.32 10.47 0.30
CA ALA A 43 3.92 10.10 0.27
C ALA A 43 3.10 11.07 1.12
N GLY A 44 1.91 11.39 0.64
CA GLY A 44 0.88 12.11 1.37
C GLY A 44 -0.47 11.45 1.13
N ALA A 45 -1.40 11.64 2.07
CA ALA A 45 -2.75 11.11 1.95
C ALA A 45 -3.78 12.20 2.22
N PHE A 46 -4.91 12.08 1.56
CA PHE A 46 -6.10 12.89 1.81
C PHE A 46 -7.28 11.94 1.97
N TYR A 47 -8.02 12.08 3.07
CA TYR A 47 -9.12 11.19 3.43
C TYR A 47 -10.39 11.99 3.66
N GLU A 48 -11.43 11.70 2.88
CA GLU A 48 -12.74 12.35 2.98
C GLU A 48 -13.83 11.26 3.09
N PRO A 49 -14.27 10.93 4.32
CA PRO A 49 -15.27 9.89 4.52
C PRO A 49 -16.65 10.33 4.01
N HIS A 50 -17.41 9.38 3.44
CA HIS A 50 -18.78 9.63 3.01
C HIS A 50 -19.61 10.26 4.16
N PRO A 51 -20.42 11.32 3.93
CA PRO A 51 -21.09 12.08 4.99
C PRO A 51 -21.92 11.23 5.97
N LYS A 52 -22.55 10.15 5.47
CA LYS A 52 -23.34 9.20 6.27
C LYS A 52 -22.52 8.23 7.14
N LYS A 53 -21.22 8.09 6.86
CA LYS A 53 -20.30 7.13 7.51
C LYS A 53 -19.24 7.84 8.37
N ARG A 54 -19.39 9.15 8.56
CA ARG A 54 -18.55 9.96 9.45
C ARG A 54 -18.69 9.50 10.92
N PRO A 55 -17.65 9.69 11.75
CA PRO A 55 -16.41 10.39 11.44
C PRO A 55 -15.31 9.52 10.81
N LEU A 56 -15.37 8.19 10.95
CA LEU A 56 -14.25 7.30 10.62
C LEU A 56 -14.31 6.68 9.22
N GLY A 57 -15.48 6.62 8.59
CA GLY A 57 -15.71 5.94 7.32
C GLY A 57 -15.31 4.46 7.31
N GLU A 58 -15.19 3.90 6.10
CA GLU A 58 -14.92 2.48 5.87
C GLU A 58 -13.54 2.21 5.26
N ASP A 59 -12.91 3.23 4.67
CA ASP A 59 -11.57 3.12 4.13
C ASP A 59 -10.50 3.38 5.22
N ALA A 60 -9.30 2.86 4.98
CA ALA A 60 -8.12 3.07 5.80
C ALA A 60 -6.87 3.11 4.92
N TYR A 61 -5.79 3.71 5.42
CA TYR A 61 -4.51 3.74 4.74
C TYR A 61 -3.35 3.71 5.76
N PHE A 62 -2.15 3.42 5.28
CA PHE A 62 -0.91 3.62 6.03
C PHE A 62 0.19 4.16 5.12
N ILE A 63 1.17 4.85 5.71
CA ILE A 63 2.34 5.39 5.01
C ILE A 63 3.60 5.10 5.84
N SER A 64 4.50 4.27 5.30
CA SER A 64 5.87 4.12 5.79
C SER A 64 6.85 4.60 4.71
N THR A 65 7.17 5.90 4.70
CA THR A 65 8.13 6.48 3.74
C THR A 65 9.55 5.98 3.97
N GLY A 66 9.94 5.70 5.21
CA GLY A 66 11.26 5.16 5.56
C GLY A 66 11.54 3.79 4.93
N ASP A 67 10.50 2.97 4.81
CA ASP A 67 10.57 1.66 4.16
C ASP A 67 10.13 1.70 2.69
N GLY A 68 9.64 2.85 2.22
CA GLY A 68 9.09 3.02 0.88
C GLY A 68 7.81 2.21 0.64
N VAL A 69 6.95 2.04 1.65
CA VAL A 69 5.72 1.25 1.55
C VAL A 69 4.50 2.06 1.94
N ILE A 70 3.45 1.92 1.17
CA ILE A 70 2.16 2.56 1.39
C ILE A 70 1.05 1.54 1.13
N GLY A 71 -0.10 1.73 1.75
CA GLY A 71 -1.25 0.89 1.49
C GLY A 71 -2.56 1.59 1.73
N VAL A 72 -3.59 1.14 1.02
CA VAL A 72 -4.98 1.54 1.18
C VAL A 72 -5.85 0.30 1.27
N ALA A 73 -6.94 0.40 2.01
CA ALA A 73 -8.00 -0.59 2.04
C ALA A 73 -9.36 0.11 2.08
N ASP A 74 -10.34 -0.46 1.38
CA ASP A 74 -11.73 -0.03 1.39
C ASP A 74 -12.58 -1.15 2.00
N GLY A 75 -13.13 -0.89 3.19
CA GLY A 75 -13.98 -1.82 3.90
C GLY A 75 -15.28 -2.08 3.15
N VAL A 76 -15.54 -3.34 2.80
CA VAL A 76 -16.77 -3.74 2.11
C VAL A 76 -17.80 -4.21 3.13
N GLY A 77 -18.88 -3.46 3.27
CA GLY A 77 -20.05 -3.82 4.09
C GLY A 77 -20.76 -5.07 3.58
N ALA A 78 -21.30 -5.88 4.50
CA ALA A 78 -22.02 -7.10 4.16
C ALA A 78 -23.28 -6.79 3.33
N TRP A 79 -23.32 -7.32 2.10
CA TRP A 79 -24.46 -7.17 1.20
C TRP A 79 -25.61 -8.10 1.63
N GLY A 80 -26.57 -7.57 2.38
CA GLY A 80 -27.94 -8.12 2.43
C GLY A 80 -28.16 -9.48 3.12
N LEU A 81 -27.26 -9.96 3.98
CA LEU A 81 -27.42 -11.26 4.69
C LEU A 81 -27.48 -11.14 6.22
N GLY A 82 -28.21 -10.15 6.75
CA GLY A 82 -28.58 -10.11 8.18
C GLY A 82 -27.44 -9.91 9.18
N GLU A 83 -26.22 -9.61 8.74
CA GLU A 83 -25.09 -9.20 9.59
C GLU A 83 -25.15 -7.70 9.91
N GLU A 84 -26.30 -7.24 10.44
CA GLU A 84 -26.42 -5.89 10.98
C GLU A 84 -25.40 -5.72 12.13
N GLY A 85 -24.44 -4.80 11.97
CA GLY A 85 -23.49 -4.43 13.02
C GLY A 85 -22.02 -4.78 12.78
N ILE A 86 -21.64 -5.35 11.62
CA ILE A 86 -20.22 -5.50 11.27
C ILE A 86 -19.69 -4.17 10.72
N ASP A 87 -18.73 -3.57 11.44
CA ASP A 87 -18.03 -2.35 11.03
C ASP A 87 -16.94 -2.69 10.00
N ALA A 88 -17.26 -2.51 8.71
CA ALA A 88 -16.33 -2.74 7.61
C ALA A 88 -15.08 -1.85 7.71
N GLY A 89 -15.24 -0.64 8.22
CA GLY A 89 -14.11 0.24 8.51
C GLY A 89 -13.19 -0.32 9.58
N LYS A 90 -13.71 -1.02 10.59
CA LYS A 90 -12.88 -1.63 11.63
C LYS A 90 -11.98 -2.69 11.04
N PHE A 91 -12.50 -3.48 10.10
CA PHE A 91 -11.71 -4.44 9.33
C PHE A 91 -10.60 -3.75 8.52
N ALA A 92 -10.94 -2.72 7.73
CA ALA A 92 -9.96 -2.01 6.92
C ALA A 92 -8.85 -1.35 7.77
N ARG A 93 -9.23 -0.72 8.89
CA ARG A 93 -8.29 -0.09 9.84
C ARG A 93 -7.36 -1.11 10.49
N GLU A 94 -7.89 -2.24 10.95
CA GLU A 94 -7.05 -3.31 11.52
C GLU A 94 -6.11 -3.88 10.45
N LEU A 95 -6.60 -4.15 9.23
CA LEU A 95 -5.78 -4.67 8.14
C LEU A 95 -4.61 -3.75 7.79
N MET A 96 -4.84 -2.44 7.69
CA MET A 96 -3.78 -1.47 7.40
C MET A 96 -2.81 -1.31 8.57
N CYS A 97 -3.29 -1.30 9.81
CA CYS A 97 -2.45 -1.24 11.01
C CYS A 97 -1.54 -2.48 11.12
N ARG A 98 -2.08 -3.68 10.87
CA ARG A 98 -1.29 -4.92 10.79
C ARG A 98 -0.25 -4.84 9.68
N SER A 99 -0.67 -4.40 8.49
CA SER A 99 0.22 -4.24 7.32
C SER A 99 1.42 -3.35 7.64
N GLU A 100 1.17 -2.17 8.19
CA GLU A 100 2.22 -1.22 8.62
C GLU A 100 3.18 -1.86 9.63
N SER A 101 2.65 -2.55 10.65
CA SER A 101 3.46 -3.19 11.69
C SER A 101 4.38 -4.31 11.17
N LEU A 102 4.06 -4.87 10.00
CA LEU A 102 4.85 -5.91 9.34
C LEU A 102 5.96 -5.35 8.46
N VAL A 103 5.84 -4.12 7.95
CA VAL A 103 6.81 -3.52 7.04
C VAL A 103 8.22 -3.52 7.64
N GLY A 104 8.38 -3.06 8.88
CA GLY A 104 9.68 -3.01 9.57
C GLY A 104 10.22 -4.34 10.11
N ARG A 105 9.49 -5.45 9.95
CA ARG A 105 9.90 -6.78 10.45
C ARG A 105 10.62 -7.61 9.41
N TRP A 106 10.61 -7.20 8.14
CA TRP A 106 11.29 -7.93 7.08
C TRP A 106 12.78 -7.59 7.05
N PRO A 107 13.67 -8.59 6.86
CA PRO A 107 15.09 -8.34 6.69
C PRO A 107 15.35 -7.33 5.57
N CYS A 108 16.28 -6.43 5.83
CA CYS A 108 16.65 -5.27 5.05
C CYS A 108 16.56 -5.50 3.53
N GLY A 109 15.63 -4.79 2.86
CA GLY A 109 15.59 -4.67 1.40
C GLY A 109 14.71 -5.66 0.64
N ILE A 110 13.96 -6.55 1.32
CA ILE A 110 12.98 -7.42 0.67
C ILE A 110 11.60 -7.23 1.30
N THR A 111 10.91 -6.19 0.85
CA THR A 111 9.49 -5.98 1.15
C THR A 111 8.67 -6.57 0.01
N ASP A 112 7.87 -7.59 0.32
CA ASP A 112 6.93 -8.23 -0.61
C ASP A 112 5.50 -7.82 -0.23
N PRO A 113 4.85 -6.92 -1.00
CA PRO A 113 3.50 -6.45 -0.72
C PRO A 113 2.47 -7.58 -0.56
N MET A 114 2.65 -8.68 -1.31
CA MET A 114 1.73 -9.82 -1.25
C MET A 114 1.84 -10.52 0.10
N LYS A 115 3.07 -10.78 0.58
CA LYS A 115 3.29 -11.41 1.89
C LYS A 115 2.87 -10.52 3.04
N ILE A 116 3.03 -9.19 2.92
CA ILE A 116 2.51 -8.25 3.90
C ILE A 116 1.00 -8.40 3.97
N LEU A 117 0.30 -8.37 2.84
CA LEU A 117 -1.15 -8.44 2.80
C LEU A 117 -1.68 -9.78 3.33
N GLU A 118 -1.11 -10.90 2.89
CA GLU A 118 -1.48 -12.25 3.35
C GLU A 118 -1.33 -12.40 4.87
N ARG A 119 -0.19 -11.94 5.40
CA ARG A 119 0.06 -12.05 6.84
C ARG A 119 -0.80 -11.08 7.63
N ALA A 120 -0.95 -9.83 7.18
CA ALA A 120 -1.83 -8.86 7.81
C ALA A 120 -3.28 -9.37 7.88
N LEU A 121 -3.75 -10.00 6.80
CA LEU A 121 -5.06 -10.64 6.75
C LEU A 121 -5.17 -11.78 7.78
N SER A 122 -4.16 -12.64 7.87
CA SER A 122 -4.15 -13.73 8.87
C SER A 122 -4.11 -13.26 10.33
N GLU A 123 -3.56 -12.06 10.57
CA GLU A 123 -3.47 -11.43 11.89
C GLU A 123 -4.65 -10.48 12.19
N THR A 124 -5.57 -10.28 11.23
CA THR A 124 -6.75 -9.43 11.40
C THR A 124 -7.88 -10.22 12.06
N THR A 125 -8.37 -9.70 13.18
CA THR A 125 -9.40 -10.36 14.01
C THR A 125 -10.79 -9.73 13.86
N ALA A 126 -10.87 -8.47 13.42
CA ALA A 126 -12.11 -7.83 13.04
C ALA A 126 -12.84 -8.69 12.00
N LYS A 127 -14.17 -8.76 12.14
CA LYS A 127 -15.03 -9.35 11.11
C LYS A 127 -15.27 -8.33 10.02
N GLY A 128 -15.35 -8.80 8.79
CA GLY A 128 -15.59 -7.97 7.62
C GLY A 128 -14.77 -8.43 6.45
N THR A 129 -14.83 -7.65 5.38
CA THR A 129 -14.00 -7.83 4.20
C THR A 129 -13.54 -6.46 3.72
N ALA A 130 -12.47 -6.41 2.94
CA ALA A 130 -12.03 -5.18 2.31
C ALA A 130 -11.41 -5.47 0.93
N THR A 131 -11.41 -4.46 0.08
CA THR A 131 -10.45 -4.37 -1.02
C THR A 131 -9.16 -3.75 -0.50
N ALA A 132 -8.04 -4.01 -1.15
CA ALA A 132 -6.74 -3.51 -0.68
C ALA A 132 -5.75 -3.31 -1.82
N CYS A 133 -4.91 -2.31 -1.67
CA CYS A 133 -3.74 -2.09 -2.53
C CYS A 133 -2.54 -1.71 -1.66
N ILE A 134 -1.45 -2.48 -1.74
CA ILE A 134 -0.18 -2.18 -1.08
C ILE A 134 0.88 -1.99 -2.15
N ILE A 135 1.68 -0.93 -2.05
CA ILE A 135 2.77 -0.59 -2.97
C ILE A 135 4.07 -0.47 -2.17
N ALA A 136 5.14 -1.07 -2.67
CA ALA A 136 6.48 -0.97 -2.13
C ALA A 136 7.48 -0.52 -3.21
N LEU A 137 8.26 0.52 -2.91
CA LEU A 137 9.38 0.97 -3.74
C LEU A 137 10.64 0.17 -3.38
N LYS A 138 11.16 -0.59 -4.33
CA LYS A 138 12.40 -1.36 -4.19
C LYS A 138 13.43 -0.90 -5.22
N GLY A 139 14.34 -0.04 -4.79
CA GLY A 139 15.32 0.58 -5.68
C GLY A 139 14.62 1.48 -6.70
N LYS A 140 14.49 1.02 -7.95
CA LYS A 140 13.81 1.74 -9.03
C LYS A 140 12.47 1.11 -9.44
N TRP A 141 12.07 0.03 -8.76
CA TRP A 141 10.91 -0.79 -9.10
C TRP A 141 9.78 -0.54 -8.11
N LEU A 142 8.56 -0.47 -8.60
CA LEU A 142 7.36 -0.48 -7.77
C LEU A 142 6.78 -1.89 -7.79
N HIS A 143 6.72 -2.51 -6.62
CA HIS A 143 6.00 -3.76 -6.42
C HIS A 143 4.63 -3.44 -5.84
N ALA A 144 3.59 -4.10 -6.34
CA ALA A 144 2.25 -3.91 -5.82
C ALA A 144 1.49 -5.23 -5.62
N ALA A 145 0.70 -5.26 -4.55
CA ALA A 145 -0.31 -6.26 -4.28
C ALA A 145 -1.68 -5.57 -4.37
N VAL A 146 -2.54 -6.04 -5.27
CA VAL A 146 -3.88 -5.47 -5.48
C VAL A 146 -4.92 -6.57 -5.32
N VAL A 147 -5.97 -6.24 -4.56
CA VAL A 147 -7.10 -7.10 -4.24
C VAL A 147 -8.37 -6.29 -4.39
N GLY A 148 -9.32 -6.79 -5.20
CA GLY A 148 -10.59 -6.11 -5.46
C GLY A 148 -10.44 -4.99 -6.48
N ASP A 149 -11.07 -3.83 -6.23
CA ASP A 149 -11.07 -2.67 -7.12
C ASP A 149 -10.31 -1.45 -6.59
N SER A 150 -9.68 -1.57 -5.41
CA SER A 150 -8.55 -0.74 -5.02
C SER A 150 -7.47 -0.79 -6.11
N GLY A 151 -6.66 0.28 -6.25
CA GLY A 151 -5.63 0.33 -7.27
C GLY A 151 -4.77 1.57 -7.23
N PHE A 152 -3.86 1.68 -8.20
CA PHE A 152 -2.93 2.79 -8.32
C PHE A 152 -2.69 3.18 -9.78
N ALA A 153 -2.18 4.38 -9.96
CA ALA A 153 -1.71 4.86 -11.26
C ALA A 153 -0.33 5.49 -11.09
N VAL A 154 0.47 5.45 -12.15
CA VAL A 154 1.77 6.12 -12.22
C VAL A 154 1.66 7.24 -13.25
N VAL A 155 1.95 8.46 -12.82
CA VAL A 155 1.98 9.65 -13.66
C VAL A 155 3.42 10.14 -13.77
N ARG A 156 3.88 10.46 -14.98
CA ARG A 156 5.19 11.03 -15.25
C ARG A 156 5.02 12.07 -16.36
N GLU A 157 5.61 13.25 -16.18
CA GLU A 157 5.55 14.33 -17.19
C GLU A 157 4.11 14.65 -17.62
N ASP A 158 3.21 14.78 -16.61
CA ASP A 158 1.77 15.03 -16.79
C ASP A 158 0.99 13.94 -17.55
N GLU A 159 1.63 12.81 -17.88
CA GLU A 159 1.00 11.67 -18.53
C GLU A 159 0.85 10.47 -17.60
N MET A 160 -0.33 9.84 -17.61
CA MET A 160 -0.56 8.58 -16.91
C MET A 160 0.07 7.43 -17.71
N ILE A 161 1.26 6.99 -17.30
CA ILE A 161 2.02 5.93 -17.95
C ILE A 161 1.60 4.52 -17.53
N TYR A 162 0.91 4.39 -16.39
CA TYR A 162 0.41 3.11 -15.90
C TYR A 162 -0.84 3.28 -15.05
N ARG A 163 -1.74 2.30 -15.13
CA ARG A 163 -2.88 2.14 -14.22
C ARG A 163 -3.03 0.66 -13.88
N SER A 164 -3.17 0.34 -12.60
CA SER A 164 -3.39 -1.03 -12.17
C SER A 164 -4.71 -1.56 -12.76
N PRO A 165 -4.76 -2.81 -13.23
CA PRO A 165 -6.01 -3.48 -13.57
C PRO A 165 -6.97 -3.47 -12.38
N GLN A 166 -8.28 -3.42 -12.61
CA GLN A 166 -9.27 -3.64 -11.54
C GLN A 166 -9.71 -5.10 -11.54
N GLN A 167 -9.71 -5.77 -10.38
CA GLN A 167 -10.24 -7.13 -10.25
C GLN A 167 -11.74 -7.10 -9.90
N GLN A 168 -12.57 -6.79 -10.88
CA GLN A 168 -14.02 -6.88 -10.74
C GLN A 168 -14.55 -8.13 -11.47
N LYS A 169 -15.17 -9.06 -10.73
CA LYS A 169 -15.88 -10.21 -11.33
C LYS A 169 -17.19 -9.78 -12.00
N ARG A 170 -17.82 -8.70 -11.50
CA ARG A 170 -19.00 -7.98 -12.06
C ARG A 170 -19.04 -6.54 -11.51
N PHE A 171 -19.83 -5.67 -12.15
CA PHE A 171 -20.16 -4.33 -11.66
C PHE A 171 -20.60 -4.38 -10.19
N ASN A 172 -19.93 -3.61 -9.33
CA ASN A 172 -20.21 -3.52 -7.89
C ASN A 172 -20.09 -4.85 -7.12
N ARG A 173 -19.23 -5.78 -7.58
CA ARG A 173 -18.80 -6.96 -6.82
C ARG A 173 -17.28 -7.15 -6.95
N PRO A 174 -16.48 -6.34 -6.23
CA PRO A 174 -15.05 -6.56 -6.18
C PRO A 174 -14.78 -7.95 -5.59
N THR A 175 -13.71 -8.61 -6.06
CA THR A 175 -13.29 -9.87 -5.45
C THR A 175 -12.70 -9.56 -4.07
N SER A 176 -13.49 -9.74 -3.03
CA SER A 176 -13.07 -9.61 -1.63
C SER A 176 -12.55 -10.95 -1.11
N TRP A 177 -11.51 -10.93 -0.27
CA TRP A 177 -11.05 -12.15 0.40
C TRP A 177 -11.95 -12.44 1.60
N GLY A 178 -12.49 -13.66 1.68
CA GLY A 178 -13.45 -14.07 2.71
C GLY A 178 -14.54 -15.05 2.23
N GLU A 179 -14.77 -15.20 0.92
CA GLU A 179 -15.67 -16.22 0.36
C GLU A 179 -14.95 -17.55 0.03
N PRO A 180 -15.64 -18.71 0.05
CA PRO A 180 -15.04 -20.04 -0.21
C PRO A 180 -14.59 -20.28 -1.67
N ALA A 181 -14.39 -19.23 -2.48
CA ALA A 181 -13.91 -19.34 -3.85
C ALA A 181 -12.82 -18.32 -4.15
N ARG A 182 -11.58 -18.69 -3.79
CA ARG A 182 -10.28 -18.19 -4.30
C ARG A 182 -10.35 -16.87 -5.06
N ALA A 183 -10.09 -15.77 -4.36
CA ALA A 183 -9.42 -14.64 -4.98
C ALA A 183 -7.98 -15.08 -5.30
N THR A 184 -7.49 -14.82 -6.50
CA THR A 184 -6.08 -15.00 -6.84
C THR A 184 -5.47 -13.61 -6.89
N PRO A 185 -4.51 -13.28 -5.99
CA PRO A 185 -3.78 -12.04 -6.12
C PRO A 185 -2.90 -12.10 -7.36
N TYR A 186 -2.55 -10.95 -7.92
CA TYR A 186 -1.59 -10.84 -9.02
C TYR A 186 -0.52 -9.82 -8.65
N SER A 187 0.73 -10.22 -8.90
CA SER A 187 1.90 -9.36 -8.74
C SER A 187 2.13 -8.62 -10.06
N THR A 188 2.41 -7.33 -9.97
CA THR A 188 2.97 -6.56 -11.10
C THR A 188 4.37 -6.10 -10.71
N HIS A 189 5.32 -6.30 -11.62
CA HIS A 189 6.75 -5.99 -11.48
C HIS A 189 7.12 -4.76 -12.31
#